data_AF-A0A7V4MPJ2-F1
#
_entry.id   AF-A0A7V4MPJ2-F1
#
_cell.length_a   1.000
_cell.length_b   1.000
_cell.length_c   1.000
_cell.angle_alpha   90.00
_cell.angle_beta   90.00
_cell.angle_gamma   90.00
#
_symmetry.space_group_name_H-M   'P 1'
#
loop_
_entity.id
_entity.type
_entity.pdbx_description
1 polymer ?
#
loop_
_entity_poly.entity_id
_entity_poly.type
_entity_poly.pdbx_seq_one_letter_code
_entity_poly.pdbx_strand_id
1 'polypeptide(L)'
;RGVNQATALEVALKLMETSYVVAKPYSGADFMHGPVAMVHEGFPCFVFAPAGRAYPFMLETALKLRERGAELCAISNEPEMCSLGHFSFALPAGVHELVSPLVAVVPGQLLAYHLAVTRGGNPDRPRGLAKVTVTR
;
A
#
# COMPACT_ATOMS: atom_id res chain seq x y z
N ARG A 1 0.71 -5.43 8.02
CA ARG A 1 0.47 -6.52 9.01
C ARG A 1 -0.63 -6.07 9.98
N GLY A 2 -1.31 -6.99 10.66
CA GLY A 2 -2.38 -6.62 11.59
C GLY A 2 -3.56 -5.97 10.87
N VAL A 3 -4.25 -5.03 11.53
CA VAL A 3 -5.45 -4.37 10.97
C VAL A 3 -5.17 -3.64 9.64
N ASN A 4 -3.96 -3.12 9.45
CA ASN A 4 -3.55 -2.44 8.21
C ASN A 4 -3.27 -3.39 7.03
N GLN A 5 -3.38 -4.71 7.22
CA GLN A 5 -3.37 -5.64 6.08
C GLN A 5 -4.59 -5.43 5.17
N ALA A 6 -5.75 -5.07 5.76
CA ALA A 6 -6.95 -4.73 4.99
C ALA A 6 -6.69 -3.52 4.06
N THR A 7 -5.93 -2.52 4.53
CA THR A 7 -5.52 -1.37 3.72
C THR A 7 -4.69 -1.80 2.50
N ALA A 8 -3.70 -2.66 2.69
CA ALA A 8 -2.88 -3.15 1.58
C ALA A 8 -3.71 -3.92 0.54
N LEU A 9 -4.64 -4.75 1.00
CA LEU A 9 -5.58 -5.49 0.14
C LEU A 9 -6.45 -4.55 -0.69
N GLU A 10 -7.05 -3.55 -0.05
CA GLU A 10 -7.92 -2.58 -0.69
C GLU A 10 -7.17 -1.72 -1.72
N VAL A 11 -5.99 -1.22 -1.37
CA VAL A 11 -5.19 -0.39 -2.30
C VAL A 11 -4.75 -1.20 -3.52
N ALA A 12 -4.29 -2.44 -3.31
CA ALA A 12 -3.95 -3.31 -4.43
C ALA A 12 -5.16 -3.60 -5.33
N LEU A 13 -6.34 -3.83 -4.73
CA LEU A 13 -7.59 -3.98 -5.48
C LEU A 13 -7.89 -2.73 -6.32
N LYS A 14 -7.83 -1.53 -5.74
CA LYS A 14 -8.11 -0.29 -6.48
C LYS A 14 -7.14 -0.05 -7.63
N LEU A 15 -5.86 -0.36 -7.44
CA LEU A 15 -4.86 -0.27 -8.53
C LEU A 15 -5.17 -1.23 -9.68
N MET A 16 -5.58 -2.47 -9.36
CA MET A 16 -5.96 -3.45 -10.37
C MET A 16 -7.25 -3.05 -11.11
N GLU A 17 -8.26 -2.57 -10.40
CA GLU A 17 -9.56 -2.19 -10.98
C GLU A 17 -9.47 -0.94 -11.86
N THR A 18 -8.81 0.11 -11.38
CA THR A 18 -8.87 1.44 -12.01
C THR A 18 -7.70 1.71 -12.95
N SER A 19 -6.53 1.17 -12.62
CA SER A 19 -5.27 1.47 -13.33
C SER A 19 -4.75 0.28 -14.16
N TYR A 20 -5.36 -0.91 -13.99
CA TYR A 20 -4.95 -2.17 -14.61
C TYR A 20 -3.48 -2.54 -14.33
N VAL A 21 -2.98 -2.13 -13.17
CA VAL A 21 -1.64 -2.50 -12.68
C VAL A 21 -1.79 -3.71 -11.79
N VAL A 22 -1.01 -4.76 -12.06
CA VAL A 22 -0.96 -5.93 -11.18
C VAL A 22 -0.29 -5.53 -9.88
N ALA A 23 -1.10 -5.36 -8.84
CA ALA A 23 -0.64 -5.09 -7.49
C ALA A 23 -0.95 -6.30 -6.61
N LYS A 24 0.07 -6.85 -5.95
CA LYS A 24 -0.11 -8.02 -5.08
C LYS A 24 0.06 -7.61 -3.61
N PRO A 25 -1.01 -7.68 -2.81
CA PRO A 25 -0.94 -7.36 -1.40
C PRO A 25 -0.38 -8.54 -0.59
N TYR A 26 0.38 -8.23 0.44
CA TYR A 26 0.93 -9.22 1.37
C TYR A 26 0.79 -8.75 2.82
N SER A 27 0.65 -9.71 3.75
CA SER A 27 1.03 -9.43 5.12
C SER A 27 2.56 -9.27 5.17
N GLY A 28 3.08 -8.45 6.08
CA GLY A 28 4.53 -8.28 6.19
C GLY A 28 5.26 -9.60 6.52
N ALA A 29 4.61 -10.52 7.25
CA ALA A 29 5.18 -11.83 7.53
C ALA A 29 5.24 -12.70 6.26
N ASP A 30 4.11 -12.86 5.57
CA ASP A 30 4.04 -13.68 4.34
C ASP A 30 4.99 -13.15 3.27
N PHE A 31 5.13 -11.82 3.17
CA PHE A 31 6.05 -11.18 2.25
C PHE A 31 7.51 -11.61 2.51
N MET A 32 7.92 -11.66 3.77
CA MET A 32 9.28 -12.03 4.15
C MET A 32 9.57 -13.53 3.98
N HIS A 33 8.55 -14.38 3.87
CA HIS A 33 8.71 -15.82 3.74
C HIS A 33 8.90 -16.31 2.28
N GLY A 34 9.12 -15.42 1.33
CA GLY A 34 9.40 -15.80 -0.06
C GLY A 34 9.28 -14.65 -1.06
N PRO A 35 8.15 -13.92 -1.09
CA PRO A 35 7.92 -12.82 -2.03
C PRO A 35 9.01 -11.75 -2.03
N VAL A 36 9.66 -11.50 -0.89
CA VAL A 36 10.80 -10.57 -0.77
C VAL A 36 11.95 -10.88 -1.74
N ALA A 37 12.09 -12.14 -2.19
CA ALA A 37 13.10 -12.54 -3.16
C ALA A 37 12.87 -11.97 -4.56
N MET A 38 11.67 -11.46 -4.88
CA MET A 38 11.37 -10.82 -6.16
C MET A 38 11.80 -9.34 -6.21
N VAL A 39 12.16 -8.77 -5.06
CA VAL A 39 12.52 -7.35 -4.95
C VAL A 39 13.92 -7.13 -5.52
N HIS A 40 14.02 -6.16 -6.42
CA HIS A 40 15.27 -5.68 -7.01
C HIS A 40 15.27 -4.14 -7.04
N GLU A 41 16.37 -3.57 -7.50
CA GLU A 41 16.51 -2.12 -7.67
C GLU A 41 15.39 -1.55 -8.56
N GLY A 42 14.71 -0.49 -8.09
CA GLY A 42 13.58 0.12 -8.80
C GLY A 42 12.24 -0.58 -8.59
N PHE A 43 12.17 -1.70 -7.86
CA PHE A 43 10.91 -2.42 -7.67
C PHE A 43 9.97 -1.65 -6.71
N PRO A 44 8.75 -1.24 -7.15
CA PRO A 44 7.88 -0.40 -6.34
C PRO A 44 7.26 -1.17 -5.17
N CYS A 45 7.39 -0.63 -3.95
CA CYS A 45 6.89 -1.24 -2.73
C CYS A 45 6.09 -0.23 -1.89
N PHE A 46 4.80 -0.49 -1.68
CA PHE A 46 3.96 0.30 -0.78
C PHE A 46 3.96 -0.31 0.61
N VAL A 47 4.38 0.46 1.62
CA VAL A 47 4.42 0.02 3.01
C VAL A 47 3.48 0.85 3.87
N PHE A 48 2.45 0.17 4.40
CA PHE A 48 1.51 0.72 5.37
C PHE A 48 1.96 0.37 6.78
N ALA A 49 2.44 1.36 7.52
CA ALA A 49 3.04 1.14 8.83
C ALA A 49 2.75 2.32 9.79
N PRO A 50 1.48 2.63 10.09
CA PRO A 50 1.16 3.55 11.17
C PRO A 50 1.64 3.02 12.52
N ALA A 51 1.66 3.89 13.52
CA ALA A 51 1.97 3.55 14.90
C ALA A 51 1.07 2.42 15.42
N GLY A 52 1.65 1.55 16.25
CA GLY A 52 0.94 0.42 16.84
C GLY A 52 1.83 -0.81 16.96
N ARG A 53 1.23 -1.94 17.31
CA ARG A 53 1.99 -3.17 17.62
C ARG A 53 2.76 -3.74 16.43
N ALA A 54 2.26 -3.50 15.21
CA ALA A 54 2.91 -3.97 14.00
C ALA A 54 4.09 -3.08 13.54
N TYR A 55 4.22 -1.85 14.07
CA TYR A 55 5.17 -0.87 13.57
C TYR A 55 6.63 -1.36 13.60
N PRO A 56 7.18 -1.88 14.71
CA PRO A 56 8.60 -2.27 14.76
C PRO A 56 8.97 -3.30 13.68
N PHE A 57 8.11 -4.30 13.49
CA PHE A 57 8.30 -5.32 12.47
C PHE A 57 8.20 -4.74 11.04
N MET A 58 7.26 -3.83 10.80
CA MET A 58 7.12 -3.19 9.50
C MET A 58 8.30 -2.26 9.18
N LEU A 59 8.88 -1.61 10.19
CA LEU A 59 10.09 -0.80 10.06
C LEU A 59 11.30 -1.66 9.65
N GLU A 60 11.54 -2.78 10.33
CA GLU A 60 12.58 -3.73 9.92
C GLU A 60 12.36 -4.25 8.48
N THR A 61 11.10 -4.48 8.11
CA THR A 61 10.74 -4.90 6.74
C THR A 61 11.08 -3.81 5.73
N ALA A 62 10.76 -2.55 6.03
CA ALA A 62 11.06 -1.40 5.17
C ALA A 62 12.57 -1.18 4.99
N LEU A 63 13.37 -1.34 6.06
CA LEU A 63 14.83 -1.27 5.98
C LEU A 63 15.40 -2.35 5.05
N LYS A 64 14.96 -3.60 5.18
CA LYS A 64 15.36 -4.70 4.31
C LYS A 64 14.98 -4.48 2.85
N LEU A 65 13.84 -3.82 2.59
CA LEU A 65 13.44 -3.43 1.24
C LEU A 65 14.35 -2.36 0.67
N ARG A 66 14.71 -1.34 1.48
CA ARG A 66 15.66 -0.29 1.07
C ARG A 66 17.05 -0.83 0.76
N GLU A 67 17.55 -1.77 1.57
CA GLU A 67 18.83 -2.47 1.31
C GLU A 67 18.84 -3.21 -0.04
N ARG A 68 17.66 -3.62 -0.53
CA ARG A 68 17.49 -4.32 -1.82
C ARG A 68 17.23 -3.38 -3.00
N GLY A 69 17.27 -2.06 -2.76
CA GLY A 69 17.04 -1.04 -3.79
C GLY A 69 15.57 -0.84 -4.16
N ALA A 70 14.62 -1.31 -3.35
CA ALA A 70 13.19 -1.12 -3.63
C ALA A 70 12.82 0.37 -3.64
N GLU A 71 12.00 0.78 -4.60
CA GLU A 71 11.34 2.09 -4.60
C GLU A 71 10.20 2.10 -3.58
N LEU A 72 10.57 2.42 -2.34
CA LEU A 72 9.65 2.44 -1.21
C LEU A 72 8.72 3.66 -1.24
N CYS A 73 7.41 3.42 -1.19
CA CYS A 73 6.39 4.41 -0.84
C CYS A 73 5.90 4.13 0.59
N ALA A 74 6.21 5.00 1.54
CA ALA A 74 5.88 4.82 2.96
C ALA A 74 4.59 5.56 3.34
N ILE A 75 3.66 4.88 4.01
CA ILE A 75 2.41 5.45 4.52
C ILE A 75 2.36 5.23 6.02
N SER A 76 2.61 6.29 6.80
CA SER A 76 2.77 6.22 8.25
C SER A 76 2.62 7.58 8.93
N ASN A 77 2.28 7.60 10.21
CA ASN A 77 2.39 8.79 11.08
C ASN A 77 3.74 8.84 11.83
N GLU A 78 4.61 7.85 11.64
CA GLU A 78 5.93 7.76 12.28
C GLU A 78 7.00 8.39 11.38
N PRO A 79 7.69 9.47 11.83
CA PRO A 79 8.67 10.19 11.01
C PRO A 79 9.81 9.31 10.51
N GLU A 80 10.24 8.35 11.32
CA GLU A 80 11.32 7.42 10.97
C GLU A 80 10.95 6.59 9.74
N MET A 81 9.76 5.97 9.72
CA MET A 81 9.25 5.24 8.56
C MET A 81 9.11 6.14 7.33
N CYS A 82 8.60 7.37 7.51
CA CYS A 82 8.49 8.32 6.40
C CYS A 82 9.86 8.74 5.83
N SER A 83 10.93 8.73 6.63
CA SER A 83 12.28 9.03 6.11
C SER A 83 12.88 7.89 5.26
N LEU A 84 12.34 6.67 5.40
CA LEU A 84 12.73 5.53 4.57
C LEU A 84 12.03 5.51 3.21
N GLY A 85 10.98 6.31 2.98
CA GLY A 85 10.33 6.37 1.67
C GLY A 85 11.16 7.13 0.65
N HIS A 86 11.16 6.66 -0.60
CA HIS A 86 11.45 7.54 -1.75
C HIS A 86 10.33 8.57 -1.89
N PHE A 87 9.10 8.11 -1.63
CA PHE A 87 7.92 8.93 -1.46
C PHE A 87 7.24 8.55 -0.15
N SER A 88 6.66 9.54 0.54
CA SER A 88 6.02 9.31 1.83
C SER A 88 4.74 10.10 1.98
N PHE A 89 3.72 9.43 2.52
CA PHE A 89 2.46 10.04 2.92
C PHE A 89 2.37 10.01 4.45
N ALA A 90 2.57 11.18 5.05
CA ALA A 90 2.42 11.36 6.48
C ALA A 90 0.94 11.26 6.87
N LEU A 91 0.63 10.32 7.77
CA LEU A 91 -0.70 10.19 8.36
C LEU A 91 -0.85 11.08 9.59
N PRO A 92 -2.08 11.48 9.94
CA PRO A 92 -2.33 12.20 11.19
C PRO A 92 -1.87 11.40 12.42
N ALA A 93 -1.23 12.08 13.37
CA ALA A 93 -0.88 11.49 14.65
C ALA A 93 -2.13 11.30 15.54
N GLY A 94 -2.01 10.47 16.59
CA GLY A 94 -3.07 10.26 17.59
C GLY A 94 -4.24 9.39 17.11
N VAL A 95 -4.16 8.80 15.91
CA VAL A 95 -5.16 7.85 15.41
C VAL A 95 -4.96 6.50 16.09
N HIS A 96 -6.02 5.97 16.71
CA HIS A 96 -5.96 4.68 17.38
C HIS A 96 -5.73 3.53 16.38
N GLU A 97 -4.90 2.54 16.74
CA GLU A 97 -4.46 1.45 15.85
C GLU A 97 -5.64 0.77 15.14
N LEU A 98 -6.72 0.45 15.86
CA LEU A 98 -7.90 -0.22 15.30
C LEU A 98 -8.60 0.54 14.17
N VAL A 99 -8.52 1.87 14.16
CA VAL A 99 -9.15 2.72 13.13
C VAL A 99 -8.13 3.29 12.14
N SER A 100 -6.83 3.03 12.36
CA SER A 100 -5.77 3.44 11.43
C SER A 100 -5.97 3.01 9.97
N PRO A 101 -6.61 1.86 9.65
CA PRO A 101 -6.89 1.51 8.26
C PRO A 101 -7.73 2.54 7.49
N LEU A 102 -8.64 3.25 8.19
CA LEU A 102 -9.54 4.24 7.59
C LEU A 102 -8.80 5.47 7.08
N VAL A 103 -7.73 5.88 7.77
CA VAL A 103 -6.89 7.00 7.33
C VAL A 103 -5.78 6.54 6.39
N ALA A 104 -5.23 5.35 6.62
CA ALA A 104 -4.12 4.81 5.84
C ALA A 104 -4.52 4.43 4.41
N VAL A 105 -5.81 4.20 4.14
CA VAL A 105 -6.31 3.86 2.79
C VAL A 105 -6.39 5.07 1.87
N VAL A 106 -6.58 6.27 2.41
CA VAL A 106 -6.83 7.49 1.63
C VAL A 106 -5.69 7.80 0.64
N PRO A 107 -4.40 7.76 1.03
CA PRO A 107 -3.30 7.94 0.07
C PRO A 107 -3.33 6.92 -1.08
N GLY A 108 -3.67 5.67 -0.79
CA GLY A 108 -3.74 4.62 -1.81
C GLY A 108 -4.92 4.79 -2.77
N GLN A 109 -6.07 5.29 -2.28
CA GLN A 109 -7.21 5.67 -3.13
C GLN A 109 -6.87 6.83 -4.05
N LEU A 110 -6.22 7.87 -3.53
CA LEU A 110 -5.76 9.02 -4.32
C LEU A 110 -4.73 8.59 -5.37
N LEU A 111 -3.78 7.74 -4.99
CA LEU A 111 -2.81 7.17 -5.94
C LEU A 111 -3.52 6.42 -7.07
N ALA A 112 -4.44 5.50 -6.75
CA ALA A 112 -5.16 4.73 -7.77
C ALA A 112 -5.96 5.64 -8.72
N TYR A 113 -6.62 6.66 -8.17
CA TYR A 113 -7.34 7.67 -8.96
C TYR A 113 -6.40 8.42 -9.91
N HIS A 114 -5.34 9.03 -9.37
CA HIS A 114 -4.42 9.84 -10.17
C HIS A 114 -3.67 8.99 -11.19
N LEU A 115 -3.30 7.76 -10.86
CA LEU A 115 -2.67 6.83 -11.79
C LEU A 115 -3.62 6.46 -12.93
N ALA A 116 -4.89 6.17 -12.64
CA ALA A 116 -5.89 5.86 -13.66
C ALA A 116 -6.07 7.03 -14.63
N VAL A 117 -6.26 8.25 -14.12
CA VAL A 117 -6.42 9.46 -14.93
C VAL A 117 -5.17 9.74 -15.77
N THR A 118 -3.98 9.63 -15.17
CA THR A 118 -2.69 9.85 -15.87
C THR A 118 -2.49 8.85 -17.00
N ARG A 119 -3.01 7.63 -16.86
CA ARG A 119 -2.98 6.58 -17.89
C ARG A 119 -4.10 6.73 -18.94
N GLY A 120 -4.88 7.82 -18.91
CA GLY A 120 -6.01 8.06 -19.81
C GLY A 120 -7.23 7.19 -19.52
N GLY A 121 -7.28 6.55 -18.35
CA GLY A 121 -8.42 5.76 -17.89
C GLY A 121 -9.49 6.62 -17.22
N ASN A 122 -10.69 6.04 -17.08
CA ASN A 122 -11.78 6.62 -16.30
C ASN A 122 -11.99 5.77 -15.02
N PRO A 123 -11.59 6.25 -13.83
CA PRO A 123 -11.74 5.50 -12.58
C PRO A 123 -13.20 5.27 -12.17
N ASP A 124 -14.15 6.06 -12.67
CA ASP A 124 -15.60 5.88 -12.41
C ASP A 124 -16.21 4.79 -13.30
N ARG A 125 -15.54 4.46 -14.42
CA ARG A 125 -16.01 3.46 -15.40
C ARG A 125 -14.89 2.50 -15.81
N PRO A 126 -14.33 1.71 -14.87
CA PRO A 126 -13.31 0.72 -15.19
C PRO A 126 -13.88 -0.36 -16.12
N ARG A 127 -13.07 -0.79 -17.10
CA ARG A 127 -13.47 -1.74 -18.15
C ARG A 127 -13.79 -3.10 -17.52
N GLY A 128 -14.89 -3.71 -17.97
CA GLY A 128 -15.26 -5.06 -17.57
C GLY A 128 -15.79 -5.18 -16.13
N LEU A 129 -15.98 -4.07 -15.42
CA LEU A 129 -16.55 -4.04 -14.08
C LEU A 129 -17.91 -3.33 -14.09
N ALA A 130 -18.86 -3.92 -13.38
CA ALA A 130 -20.14 -3.29 -13.05
C ALA A 130 -20.14 -2.97 -11.56
N LYS A 131 -20.84 -1.90 -11.16
CA LYS A 131 -20.95 -1.49 -9.75
C LYS A 131 -21.49 -2.60 -8.85
N VAL A 132 -22.37 -3.45 -9.38
CA VAL A 132 -22.94 -4.60 -8.69
C VAL A 132 -22.70 -5.83 -9.55
N THR A 133 -21.94 -6.79 -9.03
CA THR A 133 -21.76 -8.09 -9.65
C THR A 133 -22.96 -8.97 -9.29
N VAL A 134 -23.79 -9.32 -10.26
CA VAL A 134 -24.89 -10.26 -10.06
C VAL A 134 -24.41 -11.65 -10.44
N THR A 135 -24.25 -12.53 -9.46
CA THR A 135 -23.99 -13.96 -9.69
C THR A 135 -25.32 -14.65 -10.00
N ARG A 136 -25.37 -15.42 -11.09
CA ARG A 136 -26.49 -16.30 -11.44
C ARG A 136 -26.20 -17.73 -11.00
#